data_AF-A0A562K1U7-F1
#
_entry.id   AF-A0A562K1U7-F1
#
_cell.length_a   1.000
_cell.length_b   1.000
_cell.length_c   1.000
_cell.angle_alpha   90.00
_cell.angle_beta   90.00
_cell.angle_gamma   90.00
#
_symmetry.space_group_name_H-M   'P 1'
#
loop_
_entity.id
_entity.type
_entity.pdbx_description
1 polymer ?
#
loop_
_entity_poly.entity_id
_entity_poly.type
_entity_poly.pdbx_seq_one_letter_code
_entity_poly.pdbx_strand_id
1 'polypeptide(L)'
;MVTYGSYPWTVDDYVRLAAAFPFRWWASLDYCVEQEVAGDRDEVLDRMSRTIRANIECRLRAEDAGIDATFMPVIQGRHPGDYERCAEALAHMIERTGLVGVGSMCRRPVHGADGLIAVVDRLDQILPRRTRLHLFGVKGDAIPYLTAFAHRVASIDSQAYGVSARNAARRCGQPKTDRMVADHMALWLCRQHARLDRPSRRLPMQPEMPPQPEPADPWERAIAQARREIRDLIETGDLDHDEMTARWVEQWAADIFSETPAD
;
A
#
# COMPACT_ATOMS: atom_id res chain seq x y z
N MET A 1 11.81 3.28 4.76
CA MET A 1 10.85 4.13 5.48
C MET A 1 11.13 4.21 6.97
N VAL A 2 11.09 3.15 7.79
CA VAL A 2 11.29 3.26 9.26
C VAL A 2 12.62 3.95 9.67
N THR A 3 13.71 3.72 8.93
CA THR A 3 15.02 4.35 9.25
C THR A 3 15.21 5.75 8.67
N TYR A 4 14.52 6.10 7.59
CA TYR A 4 14.79 7.32 6.81
C TYR A 4 13.58 8.26 6.65
N GLY A 5 12.39 7.88 7.14
CA GLY A 5 11.14 8.62 6.97
C GLY A 5 10.53 8.52 5.57
N SER A 6 11.35 8.72 4.53
CA SER A 6 10.96 8.72 3.11
C SER A 6 11.95 7.91 2.25
N TYR A 7 11.85 8.02 0.93
CA TYR A 7 12.82 7.47 -0.02
C TYR A 7 14.05 8.39 -0.12
N PRO A 8 15.28 7.84 -0.09
CA PRO A 8 16.49 8.65 -0.23
C PRO A 8 16.86 8.91 -1.71
N TRP A 9 15.93 8.68 -2.65
CA TRP A 9 16.10 8.86 -4.09
C TRP A 9 14.84 9.49 -4.68
N THR A 10 15.02 10.22 -5.78
CA THR A 10 13.92 10.89 -6.47
C THR A 10 13.07 9.90 -7.28
N VAL A 11 11.87 10.33 -7.70
CA VAL A 11 11.05 9.59 -8.67
C VAL A 11 11.83 9.35 -9.97
N ASP A 12 12.61 10.32 -10.43
CA ASP A 12 13.42 10.21 -11.65
C ASP A 12 14.51 9.14 -11.54
N ASP A 13 15.17 9.04 -10.38
CA ASP A 13 16.15 7.98 -10.13
C ASP A 13 15.49 6.59 -10.10
N TYR A 14 14.31 6.49 -9.49
CA TYR A 14 13.55 5.25 -9.43
C TYR A 14 13.07 4.79 -10.80
N VAL A 15 12.49 5.68 -11.59
CA VAL A 15 12.00 5.38 -12.95
C VAL A 15 13.17 5.03 -13.87
N ARG A 16 14.33 5.67 -13.70
CA ARG A 16 15.57 5.29 -14.42
C ARG A 16 15.99 3.86 -14.11
N LEU A 17 15.87 3.42 -12.86
CA LEU A 17 16.10 2.02 -12.48
C LEU A 17 15.06 1.08 -13.11
N ALA A 18 13.78 1.46 -13.09
CA ALA A 18 12.72 0.68 -13.73
C ALA A 18 12.92 0.56 -15.26
N ALA A 19 13.43 1.60 -15.91
CA ALA A 19 13.75 1.60 -17.34
C ALA A 19 15.02 0.81 -17.69
N ALA A 20 15.87 0.49 -16.71
CA ALA A 20 17.16 -0.18 -16.95
C ALA A 20 17.02 -1.65 -17.38
N PHE A 21 15.82 -2.23 -17.28
CA PHE A 21 15.53 -3.59 -17.71
C PHE A 21 14.07 -3.70 -18.19
N PRO A 22 13.76 -4.54 -19.19
CA PRO A 22 12.39 -4.74 -19.66
C PRO A 22 11.58 -5.59 -18.66
N PHE A 23 11.29 -5.05 -17.49
CA PHE A 23 10.48 -5.73 -16.50
C PHE A 23 9.07 -5.97 -17.05
N ARG A 24 8.51 -7.14 -16.77
CA ARG A 24 7.12 -7.45 -17.13
C ARG A 24 6.15 -6.46 -16.50
N TRP A 25 6.41 -6.13 -15.25
CA TRP A 25 5.72 -5.10 -14.48
C TRP A 25 6.72 -4.39 -13.58
N TRP A 26 6.50 -3.12 -13.32
CA TRP A 26 7.17 -2.38 -12.26
C TRP A 26 6.14 -1.54 -11.51
N ALA A 27 6.30 -1.45 -10.19
CA ALA A 27 5.34 -0.79 -9.31
C ALA A 27 5.64 0.71 -9.21
N SER A 28 4.64 1.54 -8.91
CA SER A 28 4.92 2.91 -8.44
C SER A 28 5.69 2.89 -7.11
N LEU A 29 6.35 4.01 -6.78
CA LEU A 29 6.71 4.29 -5.39
C LEU A 29 5.43 4.41 -4.55
N ASP A 30 5.52 4.02 -3.28
CA ASP A 30 4.40 3.99 -2.35
C ASP A 30 4.85 4.25 -0.91
N TYR A 31 3.94 4.72 -0.07
CA TYR A 31 4.25 5.07 1.31
C TYR A 31 3.51 4.11 2.24
N CYS A 32 4.25 3.15 2.79
CA CYS A 32 3.67 2.04 3.54
C CYS A 32 3.08 2.49 4.89
N VAL A 33 1.97 1.85 5.29
CA VAL A 33 1.12 2.28 6.40
C VAL A 33 0.96 1.20 7.48
N GLU A 34 1.89 0.25 7.58
CA GLU A 34 1.93 -0.68 8.70
C GLU A 34 2.07 0.08 10.04
N GLN A 35 1.58 -0.49 11.13
CA GLN A 35 1.53 0.16 12.45
C GLN A 35 2.90 0.63 12.94
N GLU A 36 3.96 -0.11 12.60
CA GLU A 36 5.34 0.22 12.99
C GLU A 36 5.93 1.38 12.17
N VAL A 37 5.25 1.78 11.11
CA VAL A 37 5.63 2.90 10.26
C VAL A 37 4.69 4.07 10.50
N ALA A 38 3.37 3.87 10.42
CA ALA A 38 2.33 4.87 10.66
C ALA A 38 1.71 4.67 12.05
N GLY A 39 2.09 5.50 13.03
CA GLY A 39 1.69 5.30 14.41
C GLY A 39 0.21 5.56 14.66
N ASP A 40 -0.36 6.51 13.94
CA ASP A 40 -1.72 7.01 14.12
C ASP A 40 -2.49 7.13 12.80
N ARG A 41 -3.76 7.56 12.90
CA ARG A 41 -4.67 7.67 11.77
C ARG A 41 -4.27 8.76 10.79
N ASP A 42 -3.76 9.89 11.27
CA ASP A 42 -3.33 10.99 10.42
C ASP A 42 -2.09 10.60 9.62
N GLU A 43 -1.13 9.91 10.22
CA GLU A 43 0.06 9.44 9.50
C GLU A 43 -0.31 8.40 8.41
N VAL A 44 -1.34 7.57 8.63
CA VAL A 44 -1.90 6.71 7.57
C VAL A 44 -2.43 7.54 6.42
N LEU A 45 -3.26 8.56 6.71
CA LEU A 45 -3.87 9.43 5.69
C LEU A 45 -2.81 10.22 4.92
N ASP A 46 -1.83 10.80 5.62
CA ASP A 46 -0.75 11.57 5.01
C ASP A 46 0.04 10.69 4.03
N ARG A 47 0.36 9.45 4.42
CA ARG A 47 1.04 8.49 3.53
C ARG A 47 0.18 8.03 2.36
N MET A 48 -1.13 7.91 2.53
CA MET A 48 -2.02 7.63 1.40
C MET A 48 -1.98 8.76 0.36
N SER A 49 -2.04 10.01 0.79
CA SER A 49 -1.93 11.19 -0.10
C SER A 49 -0.58 11.22 -0.82
N ARG A 50 0.53 10.95 -0.11
CA ARG A 50 1.86 10.81 -0.75
C ARG A 50 1.91 9.65 -1.75
N THR A 51 1.24 8.54 -1.47
CA THR A 51 1.14 7.40 -2.40
C THR A 51 0.38 7.79 -3.66
N ILE A 52 -0.75 8.49 -3.53
CA ILE A 52 -1.54 8.98 -4.67
C ILE A 52 -0.65 9.88 -5.55
N ARG A 53 0.05 10.83 -4.93
CA ARG A 53 0.97 11.72 -5.65
C ARG A 53 2.11 10.97 -6.34
N ALA A 54 2.75 10.04 -5.63
CA ALA A 54 3.84 9.22 -6.16
C ALA A 54 3.40 8.36 -7.35
N ASN A 55 2.17 7.86 -7.36
CA ASN A 55 1.58 7.15 -8.50
C ASN A 55 1.50 8.06 -9.74
N ILE A 56 1.00 9.29 -9.56
CA ILE A 56 0.86 10.27 -10.64
C ILE A 56 2.24 10.61 -11.21
N GLU A 57 3.21 10.91 -10.36
CA GLU A 57 4.56 11.26 -10.78
C GLU A 57 5.28 10.10 -11.47
N CYS A 58 5.22 8.90 -10.89
CA CYS A 58 5.81 7.71 -11.51
C CYS A 58 5.23 7.48 -12.90
N ARG A 59 3.91 7.63 -13.08
CA ARG A 59 3.28 7.47 -14.40
C ARG A 59 3.74 8.53 -15.39
N LEU A 60 3.79 9.81 -15.00
CA LEU A 60 4.25 10.87 -15.90
C LEU A 60 5.69 10.61 -16.37
N ARG A 61 6.57 10.22 -15.45
CA ARG A 61 7.95 9.85 -15.79
C ARG A 61 8.05 8.55 -16.58
N ALA A 62 7.12 7.62 -16.37
CA ALA A 62 7.01 6.40 -17.17
C ALA A 62 6.68 6.69 -18.63
N GLU A 63 5.76 7.62 -18.86
CA GLU A 63 5.36 8.08 -20.19
C GLU A 63 6.55 8.73 -20.91
N ASP A 64 7.27 9.62 -20.22
CA ASP A 64 8.50 10.24 -20.75
C ASP A 64 9.58 9.20 -21.08
N ALA A 65 9.70 8.15 -20.26
CA ALA A 65 10.68 7.07 -20.44
C ALA A 65 10.21 5.95 -21.38
N GLY A 66 8.96 5.96 -21.84
CA GLY A 66 8.39 4.92 -22.69
C GLY A 66 8.20 3.55 -22.02
N ILE A 67 8.00 3.50 -20.70
CA ILE A 67 7.81 2.26 -19.91
C ILE A 67 6.43 2.16 -19.23
N ASP A 68 5.53 3.08 -19.54
CA ASP A 68 4.15 3.17 -19.01
C ASP A 68 3.33 1.91 -19.27
N ALA A 69 3.56 1.21 -20.39
CA ALA A 69 2.87 -0.03 -20.73
C ALA A 69 3.06 -1.17 -19.71
N THR A 70 4.09 -1.10 -18.86
CA THR A 70 4.40 -2.09 -17.81
C THR A 70 4.24 -1.53 -16.40
N PHE A 71 3.72 -0.31 -16.27
CA PHE A 71 3.50 0.35 -15.00
C PHE A 71 2.35 -0.30 -14.22
N MET A 72 2.55 -0.46 -12.91
CA MET A 72 1.55 -0.97 -11.97
C MET A 72 1.37 0.03 -10.84
N PRO A 73 0.24 0.76 -10.78
CA PRO A 73 -0.04 1.64 -9.66
C PRO A 73 -0.15 0.87 -8.35
N VAL A 74 0.21 1.49 -7.23
CA VAL A 74 0.10 0.90 -5.90
C VAL A 74 -0.88 1.70 -5.04
N ILE A 75 -1.84 1.01 -4.44
CA ILE A 75 -2.76 1.57 -3.45
C ILE A 75 -2.33 1.21 -2.03
N GLN A 76 -2.60 2.11 -1.09
CA GLN A 76 -2.24 2.00 0.33
C GLN A 76 -3.45 2.24 1.23
N GLY A 77 -3.41 1.68 2.45
CA GLY A 77 -4.48 1.86 3.42
C GLY A 77 -4.33 0.99 4.68
N ARG A 78 -4.99 1.38 5.77
CA ARG A 78 -5.08 0.57 7.00
C ARG A 78 -6.42 -0.17 7.06
N HIS A 79 -7.52 0.53 6.82
CA HIS A 79 -8.87 -0.03 6.80
C HIS A 79 -9.32 -0.34 5.36
N PRO A 80 -10.29 -1.23 5.13
CA PRO A 80 -10.81 -1.48 3.77
C PRO A 80 -11.26 -0.19 3.05
N GLY A 81 -11.90 0.75 3.75
CA GLY A 81 -12.30 2.05 3.19
C GLY A 81 -11.13 2.96 2.79
N ASP A 82 -9.94 2.78 3.37
CA ASP A 82 -8.74 3.53 2.92
C ASP A 82 -8.33 3.11 1.51
N TYR A 83 -8.35 1.80 1.24
CA TYR A 83 -8.03 1.27 -0.09
C TYR A 83 -9.04 1.70 -1.14
N GLU A 84 -10.31 1.84 -0.76
CA GLU A 84 -11.34 2.42 -1.61
C GLU A 84 -11.05 3.87 -1.97
N ARG A 85 -10.81 4.74 -0.98
CA ARG A 85 -10.42 6.15 -1.24
C ARG A 85 -9.22 6.23 -2.18
N CYS A 86 -8.19 5.42 -1.93
CA CYS A 86 -7.00 5.41 -2.77
C CYS A 86 -7.29 4.89 -4.20
N ALA A 87 -8.15 3.88 -4.34
CA ALA A 87 -8.58 3.36 -5.63
C ALA A 87 -9.45 4.36 -6.40
N GLU A 88 -10.30 5.13 -5.73
CA GLU A 88 -11.10 6.20 -6.33
C GLU A 88 -10.20 7.32 -6.85
N ALA A 89 -9.24 7.80 -6.05
CA ALA A 89 -8.28 8.82 -6.45
C ALA A 89 -7.42 8.40 -7.67
N LEU A 90 -7.19 7.09 -7.82
CA LEU A 90 -6.39 6.51 -8.90
C LEU A 90 -7.23 5.77 -9.96
N ALA A 91 -8.55 5.99 -10.01
CA ALA A 91 -9.47 5.16 -10.80
C ALA A 91 -9.09 5.09 -12.28
N HIS A 92 -8.79 6.23 -12.92
CA HIS A 92 -8.38 6.28 -14.33
C HIS A 92 -7.06 5.53 -14.60
N MET A 93 -6.13 5.56 -13.65
CA MET A 93 -4.84 4.89 -13.76
C MET A 93 -5.02 3.38 -13.63
N ILE A 94 -5.77 2.94 -12.62
CA ILE A 94 -6.12 1.53 -12.40
C ILE A 94 -6.90 0.97 -13.59
N GLU A 95 -7.82 1.76 -14.15
CA GLU A 95 -8.61 1.37 -15.32
C GLU A 95 -7.73 1.15 -16.55
N ARG A 96 -6.71 2.00 -16.75
CA ARG A 96 -5.76 1.87 -17.86
C ARG A 96 -4.85 0.65 -17.72
N THR A 97 -4.29 0.41 -16.54
CA THR A 97 -3.31 -0.68 -16.34
C THR A 97 -3.98 -2.04 -16.21
N GLY A 98 -5.19 -2.10 -15.64
CA GLY A 98 -5.89 -3.36 -15.36
C GLY A 98 -5.20 -4.25 -14.31
N LEU A 99 -4.12 -3.77 -13.69
CA LEU A 99 -3.38 -4.41 -12.61
C LEU A 99 -2.99 -3.34 -11.60
N VAL A 100 -3.28 -3.58 -10.32
CA VAL A 100 -2.94 -2.68 -9.22
C VAL A 100 -2.22 -3.46 -8.12
N GLY A 101 -1.15 -2.89 -7.60
CA GLY A 101 -0.44 -3.37 -6.43
C GLY A 101 -1.16 -2.94 -5.16
N VAL A 102 -1.26 -3.83 -4.18
CA VAL A 102 -1.91 -3.56 -2.89
C VAL A 102 -0.85 -3.64 -1.80
N GLY A 103 -0.47 -2.47 -1.28
CA GLY A 103 0.58 -2.31 -0.28
C GLY A 103 0.17 -2.70 1.14
N SER A 104 1.12 -2.67 2.07
CA SER A 104 0.89 -2.90 3.52
C SER A 104 0.21 -4.23 3.88
N MET A 105 0.47 -5.30 3.11
CA MET A 105 -0.05 -6.65 3.37
C MET A 105 0.92 -7.55 4.17
N CYS A 106 2.22 -7.22 4.21
CA CYS A 106 3.31 -8.08 4.69
C CYS A 106 3.19 -8.59 6.15
N ARG A 107 2.43 -7.88 6.99
CA ARG A 107 2.18 -8.25 8.41
C ARG A 107 0.70 -8.28 8.76
N ARG A 108 -0.17 -8.03 7.77
CA ARG A 108 -1.60 -7.95 7.99
C ARG A 108 -2.14 -9.33 8.41
N PRO A 109 -2.95 -9.41 9.47
CA PRO A 109 -3.65 -10.65 9.81
C PRO A 109 -4.53 -11.10 8.65
N VAL A 110 -4.69 -12.41 8.46
CA VAL A 110 -5.60 -12.95 7.43
C VAL A 110 -7.05 -12.58 7.74
N HIS A 111 -7.40 -12.55 9.03
CA HIS A 111 -8.76 -12.35 9.55
C HIS A 111 -8.95 -10.97 10.19
N GLY A 112 -10.20 -10.63 10.50
CA GLY A 112 -10.60 -9.39 11.18
C GLY A 112 -11.20 -8.35 10.21
N ALA A 113 -11.82 -7.31 10.76
CA ALA A 113 -12.42 -6.22 9.98
C ALA A 113 -11.39 -5.47 9.12
N ASP A 114 -10.16 -5.35 9.64
CA ASP A 114 -9.00 -4.82 8.91
C ASP A 114 -8.07 -5.94 8.42
N GLY A 115 -8.57 -7.17 8.31
CA GLY A 115 -7.80 -8.30 7.82
C GLY A 115 -7.50 -8.19 6.33
N LEU A 116 -6.51 -8.96 5.87
CA LEU A 116 -6.15 -9.06 4.46
C LEU A 116 -7.36 -9.41 3.59
N ILE A 117 -8.18 -10.37 4.04
CA ILE A 117 -9.35 -10.80 3.29
C ILE A 117 -10.45 -9.73 3.27
N ALA A 118 -10.62 -8.92 4.32
CA ALA A 118 -11.58 -7.82 4.31
C ALA A 118 -11.20 -6.74 3.29
N VAL A 119 -9.89 -6.44 3.16
CA VAL A 119 -9.40 -5.52 2.11
C VAL A 119 -9.64 -6.09 0.71
N VAL A 120 -9.29 -7.36 0.48
CA VAL A 120 -9.49 -7.99 -0.84
C VAL A 120 -10.98 -8.07 -1.19
N ASP A 121 -11.84 -8.39 -0.24
CA ASP A 121 -13.29 -8.43 -0.43
C ASP A 121 -13.86 -7.05 -0.80
N ARG A 122 -13.45 -5.99 -0.09
CA ARG A 122 -13.86 -4.62 -0.43
C ARG A 122 -13.40 -4.23 -1.84
N LEU A 123 -12.13 -4.49 -2.17
CA LEU A 123 -11.59 -4.23 -3.50
C LEU A 123 -12.31 -5.04 -4.59
N ASP A 124 -12.73 -6.27 -4.29
CA ASP A 124 -13.46 -7.09 -5.24
C ASP A 124 -14.83 -6.51 -5.61
N GLN A 125 -15.50 -5.88 -4.63
CA GLN A 125 -16.80 -5.23 -4.79
C GLN A 125 -16.73 -3.94 -5.60
N ILE A 126 -15.69 -3.11 -5.38
CA ILE A 126 -15.62 -1.76 -5.96
C ILE A 126 -14.84 -1.68 -7.28
N LEU A 127 -13.84 -2.55 -7.49
CA LEU A 127 -12.98 -2.45 -8.67
C LEU A 127 -13.65 -3.02 -9.92
N PRO A 128 -13.43 -2.42 -11.12
CA PRO A 128 -13.90 -2.98 -12.38
C PRO A 128 -13.53 -4.45 -12.52
N ARG A 129 -14.43 -5.30 -13.03
CA ARG A 129 -14.24 -6.77 -13.10
C ARG A 129 -12.93 -7.22 -13.75
N ARG A 130 -12.39 -6.42 -14.67
CA ARG A 130 -11.15 -6.69 -15.40
C ARG A 130 -9.87 -6.36 -14.62
N THR A 131 -9.97 -5.57 -13.56
CA THR A 131 -8.82 -5.18 -12.75
C THR A 131 -8.35 -6.35 -11.90
N ARG A 132 -7.06 -6.64 -11.90
CA ARG A 132 -6.47 -7.68 -11.03
C ARG A 132 -5.53 -7.08 -9.98
N LEU A 133 -5.26 -7.84 -8.94
CA LEU A 133 -4.46 -7.42 -7.79
C LEU A 133 -3.12 -8.15 -7.75
N HIS A 134 -2.04 -7.42 -7.48
CA HIS A 134 -0.82 -7.95 -6.90
C HIS A 134 -0.79 -7.63 -5.40
N LEU A 135 -0.71 -8.63 -4.53
CA LEU A 135 -0.72 -8.42 -3.08
C LEU A 135 0.71 -8.53 -2.52
N PHE A 136 1.25 -7.42 -2.02
CA PHE A 136 2.66 -7.34 -1.62
C PHE A 136 2.97 -8.02 -0.29
N GLY A 137 3.88 -9.00 -0.29
CA GLY A 137 4.38 -9.64 0.93
C GLY A 137 3.39 -10.57 1.63
N VAL A 138 2.33 -11.01 0.95
CA VAL A 138 1.32 -11.91 1.52
C VAL A 138 1.93 -13.26 1.90
N LYS A 139 1.65 -13.69 3.13
CA LYS A 139 2.07 -15.00 3.63
C LYS A 139 1.16 -16.10 3.08
N GLY A 140 1.74 -17.26 2.83
CA GLY A 140 1.01 -18.31 2.14
C GLY A 140 -0.12 -18.97 2.93
N ASP A 141 -0.21 -18.77 4.23
CA ASP A 141 -1.38 -19.16 5.03
C ASP A 141 -2.67 -18.45 4.59
N ALA A 142 -2.58 -17.30 3.92
CA ALA A 142 -3.70 -16.63 3.29
C ALA A 142 -4.20 -17.32 2.01
N ILE A 143 -3.39 -18.17 1.35
CA ILE A 143 -3.71 -18.76 0.03
C ILE A 143 -5.09 -19.45 0.01
N PRO A 144 -5.46 -20.33 0.96
CA PRO A 144 -6.76 -20.99 0.93
C PRO A 144 -7.96 -20.04 1.01
N TYR A 145 -7.79 -18.82 1.51
CA TYR A 145 -8.83 -17.80 1.56
C TYR A 145 -8.85 -16.95 0.28
N LEU A 146 -7.67 -16.68 -0.30
CA LEU A 146 -7.52 -15.93 -1.54
C LEU A 146 -8.01 -16.68 -2.78
N THR A 147 -8.07 -18.02 -2.76
CA THR A 147 -8.61 -18.80 -3.89
C THR A 147 -10.07 -18.48 -4.20
N ALA A 148 -10.84 -17.97 -3.23
CA ALA A 148 -12.21 -17.47 -3.49
C ALA A 148 -12.20 -16.26 -4.44
N PHE A 149 -11.10 -15.50 -4.42
CA PHE A 149 -10.86 -14.31 -5.23
C PHE A 149 -9.90 -14.58 -6.39
N ALA A 150 -9.81 -15.83 -6.87
CA ALA A 150 -8.86 -16.21 -7.93
C ALA A 150 -9.06 -15.41 -9.23
N HIS A 151 -10.25 -14.88 -9.49
CA HIS A 151 -10.51 -13.99 -10.62
C HIS A 151 -9.87 -12.61 -10.43
N ARG A 152 -9.84 -12.11 -9.20
CA ARG A 152 -9.36 -10.80 -8.79
C ARG A 152 -7.86 -10.79 -8.49
N VAL A 153 -7.30 -11.83 -7.88
CA VAL A 153 -5.89 -11.88 -7.49
C VAL A 153 -5.05 -12.45 -8.63
N ALA A 154 -4.14 -11.64 -9.17
CA ALA A 154 -3.21 -12.07 -10.21
C ALA A 154 -1.95 -12.72 -9.63
N SER A 155 -1.40 -12.15 -8.55
CA SER A 155 -0.16 -12.64 -7.95
C SER A 155 0.01 -12.16 -6.51
N ILE A 156 0.92 -12.85 -5.80
CA ILE A 156 1.41 -12.48 -4.47
C ILE A 156 2.93 -12.68 -4.47
N ASP A 157 3.65 -12.00 -3.59
CA ASP A 157 5.07 -12.25 -3.35
C ASP A 157 5.36 -12.48 -1.85
N SER A 158 6.51 -13.09 -1.55
CA SER A 158 6.97 -13.23 -0.17
C SER A 158 8.46 -13.51 -0.08
N GLN A 159 9.16 -12.80 0.80
CA GLN A 159 10.55 -13.10 1.19
C GLN A 159 10.67 -14.12 2.34
N ALA A 160 9.58 -14.82 2.69
CA ALA A 160 9.58 -15.78 3.81
C ALA A 160 10.62 -16.90 3.65
N TYR A 161 10.90 -17.35 2.43
CA TYR A 161 11.94 -18.33 2.16
C TYR A 161 13.35 -17.78 2.45
N GLY A 162 13.62 -16.51 2.08
CA GLY A 162 14.89 -15.84 2.34
C GLY A 162 15.13 -15.60 3.83
N VAL A 163 14.09 -15.21 4.57
CA VAL A 163 14.12 -15.10 6.04
C VAL A 163 14.35 -16.49 6.68
N SER A 164 13.68 -17.52 6.19
CA SER A 164 13.87 -18.90 6.65
C SER A 164 15.32 -19.37 6.47
N ALA A 165 15.91 -19.12 5.29
CA ALA A 165 17.30 -19.43 5.01
C ALA A 165 18.26 -18.67 5.93
N ARG A 166 18.03 -17.37 6.14
CA ARG A 166 18.83 -16.55 7.08
C ARG A 166 18.79 -17.10 8.50
N ASN A 167 17.61 -17.47 8.98
CA ASN A 167 17.44 -17.98 10.33
C ASN A 167 18.07 -19.37 10.51
N ALA A 168 17.97 -20.23 9.49
CA ALA A 168 18.63 -21.54 9.50
C ALA A 168 20.16 -21.39 9.49
N ALA A 169 20.71 -20.52 8.64
CA ALA A 169 22.14 -20.24 8.57
C ALA A 169 22.70 -19.78 9.93
N ARG A 170 21.99 -18.84 10.58
CA ARG A 170 22.33 -18.35 11.93
C ARG A 170 22.31 -19.46 12.97
N ARG A 171 21.26 -20.29 13.01
CA ARG A 171 21.14 -21.39 13.97
C ARG A 171 22.23 -22.44 13.82
N CYS A 172 22.67 -22.69 12.57
CA CYS A 172 23.69 -23.67 12.27
C CYS A 172 25.12 -23.09 12.29
N GLY A 173 25.29 -21.79 12.54
CA GLY A 173 26.60 -21.13 12.50
C GLY A 173 27.25 -21.15 11.11
N GLN A 174 26.46 -21.20 10.04
CA GLN A 174 26.94 -21.33 8.67
C GLN A 174 26.67 -20.07 7.83
N PRO A 175 27.46 -19.80 6.78
CA PRO A 175 27.16 -18.75 5.81
C PRO A 175 25.84 -19.03 5.07
N LYS A 176 25.07 -17.96 4.79
CA LYS A 176 23.88 -18.04 3.94
C LYS A 176 24.28 -18.03 2.46
N THR A 177 24.54 -19.22 1.90
CA THR A 177 24.92 -19.39 0.49
C THR A 177 23.69 -19.30 -0.43
N ASP A 178 23.92 -19.02 -1.72
CA ASP A 178 22.85 -19.01 -2.73
C ASP A 178 22.20 -20.38 -2.89
N ARG A 179 22.99 -21.45 -2.78
CA ARG A 179 22.45 -22.82 -2.81
C ARG A 179 21.45 -23.05 -1.69
N MET A 180 21.78 -22.63 -0.47
CA MET A 180 20.87 -22.74 0.67
C MET A 180 19.58 -21.95 0.44
N VAL A 181 19.68 -20.73 -0.11
CA VAL A 181 18.50 -19.92 -0.42
C VAL A 181 17.62 -20.61 -1.46
N ALA A 182 18.23 -21.17 -2.52
CA ALA A 182 17.52 -21.88 -3.56
C ALA A 182 16.77 -23.11 -3.01
N ASP A 183 17.41 -23.90 -2.13
CA ASP A 183 16.78 -25.06 -1.49
C ASP A 183 15.58 -24.63 -0.62
N HIS A 184 15.73 -23.56 0.17
CA HIS A 184 14.63 -22.98 0.95
C HIS A 184 13.49 -22.45 0.06
N MET A 185 13.82 -21.85 -1.08
CA MET A 185 12.86 -21.34 -2.06
C MET A 185 12.05 -22.48 -2.70
N ALA A 186 12.72 -23.55 -3.15
CA ALA A 186 12.06 -24.72 -3.73
C ALA A 186 11.08 -25.38 -2.73
N LEU A 187 11.53 -25.60 -1.48
CA LEU A 187 10.68 -26.14 -0.42
C LEU A 187 9.52 -25.21 -0.06
N TRP A 188 9.75 -23.89 -0.07
CA TRP A 188 8.70 -22.91 0.13
C TRP A 188 7.66 -22.97 -0.99
N LEU A 189 8.09 -23.05 -2.26
CA LEU A 189 7.21 -23.12 -3.42
C LEU A 189 6.32 -24.38 -3.38
N CYS A 190 6.90 -25.56 -3.12
CA CYS A 190 6.12 -26.80 -2.97
C CYS A 190 5.03 -26.68 -1.90
N ARG A 191 5.34 -26.01 -0.77
CA ARG A 191 4.34 -25.75 0.29
C ARG A 191 3.24 -24.79 -0.14
N GLN A 192 3.53 -23.84 -1.03
CA GLN A 192 2.49 -22.92 -1.55
C GLN A 192 1.57 -23.64 -2.53
N HIS A 193 2.12 -24.49 -3.40
CA HIS A 193 1.31 -25.35 -4.28
C HIS A 193 0.38 -26.26 -3.49
N ALA A 194 0.90 -26.96 -2.46
CA ALA A 194 0.07 -27.78 -1.60
C ALA A 194 -1.03 -27.00 -0.83
N ARG A 195 -0.93 -25.67 -0.75
CA ARG A 195 -1.99 -24.81 -0.19
C ARG A 195 -3.00 -24.38 -1.23
N LEU A 196 -2.62 -24.27 -2.50
CA LEU A 196 -3.55 -24.04 -3.62
C LEU A 196 -4.50 -25.22 -3.82
N ASP A 197 -4.03 -26.45 -3.55
CA ASP A 197 -4.85 -27.66 -3.66
C ASP A 197 -5.86 -27.82 -2.51
N ARG A 198 -5.82 -26.93 -1.50
CA ARG A 198 -6.77 -26.98 -0.39
C ARG A 198 -8.12 -26.40 -0.82
N PRO A 199 -9.24 -26.92 -0.28
CA PRO A 199 -10.53 -26.31 -0.47
C PRO A 199 -10.52 -24.82 -0.08
N SER A 200 -11.16 -24.01 -0.91
CA SER A 200 -11.33 -22.58 -0.65
C SER A 200 -12.07 -22.37 0.67
N ARG A 201 -11.59 -21.43 1.47
CA ARG A 201 -12.18 -21.08 2.77
C ARG A 201 -12.76 -19.69 2.68
N ARG A 202 -14.03 -19.55 3.05
CA ARG A 202 -14.69 -18.25 3.14
C ARG A 202 -14.64 -17.75 4.57
N LEU A 203 -14.47 -16.44 4.71
CA LEU A 203 -14.67 -15.76 5.98
C LEU A 203 -16.05 -15.09 5.96
N PRO A 204 -16.70 -14.97 7.13
CA PRO A 204 -17.90 -14.15 7.21
C PRO A 204 -17.54 -12.70 6.86
N MET A 205 -18.42 -12.07 6.08
CA MET A 205 -18.34 -10.66 5.77
C MET A 205 -18.34 -9.88 7.09
N GLN A 206 -17.34 -9.02 7.27
CA GLN A 206 -17.27 -8.15 8.45
C GLN A 206 -18.05 -6.87 8.16
N PRO A 207 -18.81 -6.34 9.13
CA PRO A 207 -19.45 -5.05 8.96
C PRO A 207 -18.40 -3.95 8.82
N GLU A 208 -18.72 -2.92 8.04
CA GLU A 208 -17.88 -1.73 7.94
C GLU A 208 -17.78 -1.04 9.31
N MET A 209 -16.58 -0.56 9.63
CA MET A 209 -16.41 0.31 10.78
C MET A 209 -16.96 1.69 10.42
N PRO A 210 -17.77 2.30 11.30
CA PRO A 210 -18.22 3.66 11.07
C PRO A 210 -17.04 4.62 11.00
N PRO A 211 -17.15 5.73 10.24
CA PRO A 211 -16.14 6.76 10.23
C PRO A 211 -15.91 7.28 11.65
N GLN A 212 -14.68 7.71 11.93
CA GLN A 212 -14.39 8.35 13.22
C GLN A 212 -15.22 9.65 13.33
N PRO A 213 -15.82 9.92 14.49
CA PRO A 213 -16.56 11.16 14.70
C PRO A 213 -15.62 12.36 14.59
N GLU A 214 -16.16 13.49 14.14
CA GLU A 214 -15.38 14.73 14.12
C GLU A 214 -14.99 15.15 15.54
N PRO A 215 -13.81 15.79 15.71
CA PRO A 215 -13.41 16.31 17.01
C PRO A 215 -14.42 17.31 17.56
N ALA A 216 -14.73 17.20 18.85
CA ALA A 216 -15.65 18.13 19.52
C ALA A 216 -14.99 19.50 19.74
N ASP A 217 -13.69 19.51 20.00
CA ASP A 217 -12.92 20.72 20.26
C ASP A 217 -12.72 21.54 18.96
N PRO A 218 -13.04 22.85 18.95
CA PRO A 218 -12.91 23.67 17.74
C PRO A 218 -11.47 23.80 17.20
N TRP A 219 -10.46 23.77 18.08
CA TRP A 219 -9.06 23.79 17.66
C TRP A 219 -8.68 22.45 17.01
N GLU A 220 -9.09 21.32 17.60
CA GLU A 220 -8.90 20.00 16.99
C GLU A 220 -9.61 19.88 15.63
N ARG A 221 -10.78 20.51 15.45
CA ARG A 221 -11.45 20.59 14.14
C ARG A 221 -10.63 21.41 13.13
N ALA A 222 -10.06 22.55 13.54
CA ALA A 222 -9.23 23.37 12.67
C ALA A 222 -7.95 22.61 12.25
N ILE A 223 -7.32 21.87 13.17
CA ILE A 223 -6.18 20.98 12.86
C ILE A 223 -6.58 19.89 11.86
N ALA A 224 -7.72 19.22 12.09
CA ALA A 224 -8.21 18.19 11.18
C ALA A 224 -8.51 18.75 9.79
N GLN A 225 -9.06 19.97 9.71
CA GLN A 225 -9.31 20.67 8.45
C GLN A 225 -8.01 21.05 7.73
N ALA A 226 -7.07 21.70 8.42
CA ALA A 226 -5.75 22.05 7.87
C ALA A 226 -5.05 20.83 7.26
N ARG A 227 -5.08 19.69 7.97
CA ARG A 227 -4.52 18.43 7.47
C ARG A 227 -5.21 17.94 6.20
N ARG A 228 -6.54 18.05 6.09
CA ARG A 228 -7.27 17.69 4.88
C ARG A 228 -6.87 18.59 3.71
N GLU A 229 -6.87 19.91 3.90
CA GLU A 229 -6.50 20.88 2.85
C GLU A 229 -5.07 20.66 2.35
N ILE A 230 -4.11 20.44 3.26
CA ILE A 230 -2.71 20.15 2.89
C ILE A 230 -2.60 18.85 2.10
N ARG A 231 -3.33 17.80 2.49
CA ARG A 231 -3.35 16.53 1.75
C ARG A 231 -3.94 16.69 0.36
N ASP A 232 -5.01 17.48 0.21
CA ASP A 232 -5.60 17.76 -1.09
C ASP A 232 -4.58 18.46 -2.01
N LEU A 233 -3.83 19.44 -1.49
CA LEU A 233 -2.75 20.11 -2.23
C LEU A 233 -1.61 19.18 -2.62
N ILE A 234 -1.26 18.20 -1.77
CA ILE A 234 -0.29 17.16 -2.13
C ILE A 234 -0.82 16.29 -3.26
N GLU A 235 -2.08 15.87 -3.19
CA GLU A 235 -2.70 14.99 -4.18
C GLU A 235 -2.80 15.69 -5.55
N THR A 236 -3.09 17.00 -5.59
CA THR A 236 -3.07 17.80 -6.83
C THR A 236 -1.65 18.13 -7.31
N GLY A 237 -0.67 18.11 -6.41
CA GLY A 237 0.72 18.48 -6.68
C GLY A 237 1.01 19.98 -6.54
N ASP A 238 0.11 20.72 -5.90
CA ASP A 238 0.34 22.13 -5.53
C ASP A 238 1.29 22.26 -4.33
N LEU A 239 1.49 21.18 -3.58
CA LEU A 239 2.46 21.07 -2.49
C LEU A 239 3.31 19.80 -2.68
N ASP A 240 4.61 19.87 -2.38
CA ASP A 240 5.47 18.70 -2.51
C ASP A 240 5.17 17.69 -1.39
N HIS A 241 4.96 16.43 -1.77
CA HIS A 241 4.61 15.33 -0.88
C HIS A 241 5.60 15.07 0.28
N ASP A 242 6.81 15.62 0.23
CA ASP A 242 7.78 15.57 1.34
C ASP A 242 7.74 16.79 2.30
N GLU A 243 6.96 17.83 2.00
CA GLU A 243 6.96 19.11 2.75
C GLU A 243 6.03 19.16 3.98
N MET A 244 5.24 18.12 4.25
CA MET A 244 4.37 18.11 5.44
C MET A 244 5.17 18.13 6.74
N THR A 245 5.13 19.27 7.44
CA THR A 245 5.68 19.44 8.79
C THR A 245 4.59 19.80 9.79
N ALA A 246 4.71 19.32 11.03
CA ALA A 246 3.76 19.61 12.11
C ALA A 246 3.54 21.13 12.31
N ARG A 247 4.60 21.92 12.16
CA ARG A 247 4.56 23.38 12.30
C ARG A 247 3.70 24.07 11.23
N TRP A 248 3.72 23.57 10.00
CA TRP A 248 2.86 24.12 8.94
C TRP A 248 1.39 23.81 9.19
N VAL A 249 1.09 22.60 9.66
CA VAL A 249 -0.28 22.20 10.03
C VAL A 249 -0.82 23.10 11.14
N GLU A 250 -0.04 23.35 12.19
CA GLU A 250 -0.44 24.22 13.30
C GLU A 250 -0.67 25.67 12.85
N GLN A 251 0.20 26.19 11.98
CA GLN A 251 0.04 27.56 11.47
C GLN A 251 -1.21 27.71 10.61
N TRP A 252 -1.45 26.77 9.69
CA TRP A 252 -2.64 26.77 8.85
C TRP A 252 -3.92 26.60 9.68
N ALA A 253 -3.88 25.74 10.70
CA ALA A 253 -4.99 25.59 11.63
C ALA A 253 -5.25 26.87 12.44
N ALA A 254 -4.20 27.61 12.82
CA ALA A 254 -4.34 28.91 13.49
C ALA A 254 -5.08 29.93 12.60
N ASP A 255 -4.75 29.95 11.31
CA ASP A 255 -5.41 30.81 10.33
C ASP A 255 -6.91 30.43 10.23
N ILE A 256 -7.23 29.14 10.00
CA ILE A 256 -8.62 28.63 9.94
C ILE A 256 -9.40 28.96 11.23
N PHE A 257 -8.79 28.72 12.39
CA PHE A 257 -9.43 28.97 13.67
C PHE A 257 -9.73 30.46 13.88
N SER A 258 -8.83 31.34 13.43
CA SER A 258 -9.00 32.79 13.54
C SER A 258 -10.07 33.37 12.61
N GLU A 259 -10.35 32.69 11.49
CA GLU A 259 -11.35 33.08 10.49
C GLU A 259 -12.76 32.54 10.79
N THR A 260 -12.88 31.58 11.71
CA THR A 260 -14.18 31.01 12.11
C THR A 260 -14.88 31.98 13.07
N PRO A 261 -16.07 32.52 12.75
CA PRO A 261 -16.79 33.41 13.65
C PRO A 261 -17.11 32.68 14.97
N ALA A 262 -16.95 33.37 16.10
CA ALA A 262 -17.42 32.85 17.37
C ALA A 262 -18.96 32.79 17.36
N ASP A 263 -19.52 31.59 17.39
CA ASP A 263 -20.95 31.34 17.63
C ASP A 263 -21.37 31.79 19.05
#